data_AF-A0A857DKX6-F1
#
_entry.id   AF-A0A857DKX6-F1
#
_cell.length_a   1.000
_cell.length_b   1.000
_cell.length_c   1.000
_cell.angle_alpha   90.00
_cell.angle_beta   90.00
_cell.angle_gamma   90.00
#
_symmetry.space_group_name_H-M   'P 1'
#
loop_
_entity.id
_entity.type
_entity.pdbx_description
1 polymer ?
#
loop_
_entity_poly.entity_id
_entity_poly.type
_entity_poly.pdbx_seq_one_letter_code
_entity_poly.pdbx_strand_id
1 'polypeptide(L)'
;MMNQNLHTLEVYRQKRLSYFQWRTQSTTFAKIALAVSLACLTGLLAQVKIYLPFTPVPLVASQMGVILAAVLLGRKWGGISMAIYAVGGLAGIPWFAGFKGGAAALAGPTIGYVFGFILAALFIGGMIDSRTQNRKALPLTGIILFAQLVLVYVPGLISLAIWLWSTGQTVTLAGVIWMGYIPFIVGDILKSLVGAAAAKAIVPMEKY
;
A
#
# COMPACT_ATOMS: atom_id res chain seq x y z
N MET A 1 -19.73 -3.29 40.36
CA MET A 1 -18.82 -2.60 39.40
C MET A 1 -18.33 -3.50 38.25
N MET A 2 -18.07 -4.80 38.45
CA MET A 2 -17.59 -5.70 37.38
C MET A 2 -18.59 -5.93 36.22
N ASN A 3 -19.90 -5.85 36.49
CA ASN A 3 -20.95 -6.16 35.51
C ASN A 3 -21.21 -5.04 34.48
N GLN A 4 -20.98 -3.77 34.84
CA GLN A 4 -21.17 -2.64 33.90
C GLN A 4 -20.04 -2.53 32.87
N ASN A 5 -18.81 -2.92 33.25
CA ASN A 5 -17.65 -2.94 32.35
C ASN A 5 -17.75 -4.02 31.28
N LEU A 6 -18.39 -5.16 31.59
CA LEU A 6 -18.61 -6.23 30.61
C LEU A 6 -19.64 -5.80 29.54
N HIS A 7 -20.71 -5.14 29.96
CA HIS A 7 -21.74 -4.64 29.05
C HIS A 7 -21.20 -3.55 28.10
N THR A 8 -20.39 -2.60 28.60
CA THR A 8 -19.77 -1.57 27.73
C THR A 8 -18.77 -2.16 26.74
N LEU A 9 -18.01 -3.19 27.13
CA LEU A 9 -17.10 -3.91 26.22
C LEU A 9 -17.87 -4.68 25.13
N GLU A 10 -19.01 -5.30 25.46
CA GLU A 10 -19.86 -6.01 24.50
C GLU A 10 -20.54 -5.07 23.51
N VAL A 11 -21.05 -3.92 23.95
CA VAL A 11 -21.63 -2.91 23.06
C VAL A 11 -20.58 -2.32 22.12
N TYR A 12 -19.37 -2.05 22.63
CA TYR A 12 -18.24 -1.60 21.80
C TYR A 12 -17.85 -2.65 20.76
N ARG A 13 -17.84 -3.93 21.17
CA ARG A 13 -17.56 -5.09 20.32
C ARG A 13 -18.59 -5.25 19.20
N GLN A 14 -19.88 -5.26 19.52
CA GLN A 14 -20.96 -5.38 18.54
C GLN A 14 -20.96 -4.23 17.53
N LYS A 15 -20.81 -2.98 17.99
CA LYS A 15 -20.74 -1.80 17.10
C LYS A 15 -19.57 -1.87 16.12
N ARG A 16 -18.43 -2.43 16.54
CA ARG A 16 -17.24 -2.56 15.68
C ARG A 16 -17.40 -3.66 14.63
N LEU A 17 -18.08 -4.76 14.98
CA LEU A 17 -18.41 -5.85 14.06
C LEU A 17 -19.46 -5.41 13.03
N SER A 18 -20.54 -4.76 13.46
CA SER A 18 -21.57 -4.22 12.55
C SER A 18 -21.00 -3.16 11.61
N TYR A 19 -20.03 -2.36 12.07
CA TYR A 19 -19.33 -1.43 11.21
C TYR A 19 -18.66 -2.17 10.04
N PHE A 20 -17.90 -3.24 10.29
CA PHE A 20 -17.16 -3.94 9.23
C PHE A 20 -18.00 -4.83 8.31
N GLN A 21 -19.24 -5.13 8.68
CA GLN A 21 -20.22 -5.72 7.77
C GLN A 21 -20.47 -4.83 6.55
N TRP A 22 -20.17 -3.52 6.62
CA TRP A 22 -20.21 -2.64 5.45
C TRP A 22 -19.44 -3.23 4.26
N ARG A 23 -18.26 -3.86 4.48
CA ARG A 23 -17.47 -4.47 3.41
C ARG A 23 -18.17 -5.63 2.70
N THR A 24 -18.97 -6.41 3.43
CA THR A 24 -19.65 -7.59 2.88
C THR A 24 -21.03 -7.22 2.36
N GLN A 25 -21.78 -6.40 3.09
CA GLN A 25 -23.16 -5.99 2.81
C GLN A 25 -23.30 -4.81 1.84
N SER A 26 -22.21 -4.06 1.56
CA SER A 26 -22.26 -2.98 0.57
C SER A 26 -22.50 -3.51 -0.84
N THR A 27 -23.18 -2.71 -1.64
CA THR A 27 -23.36 -2.96 -3.07
C THR A 27 -22.01 -2.97 -3.78
N THR A 28 -21.93 -3.69 -4.90
CA THR A 28 -20.72 -3.71 -5.76
C THR A 28 -20.33 -2.29 -6.19
N PHE A 29 -21.31 -1.43 -6.48
CA PHE A 29 -21.09 -0.03 -6.82
C PHE A 29 -20.33 0.74 -5.72
N ALA A 30 -20.75 0.62 -4.46
CA ALA A 30 -20.06 1.28 -3.35
C ALA A 30 -18.62 0.79 -3.17
N LYS A 31 -18.37 -0.52 -3.38
CA LYS A 31 -17.01 -1.09 -3.30
C LYS A 31 -16.11 -0.58 -4.43
N ILE A 32 -16.64 -0.45 -5.65
CA ILE A 32 -15.93 0.17 -6.77
C ILE A 32 -15.62 1.63 -6.45
N ALA A 33 -16.61 2.40 -5.99
CA ALA A 33 -16.42 3.80 -5.63
C ALA A 33 -15.30 3.98 -4.59
N LEU A 34 -15.27 3.14 -3.55
CA LEU A 34 -14.22 3.17 -2.53
C LEU A 34 -12.86 2.71 -3.05
N ALA A 35 -12.82 1.71 -3.92
CA ALA A 35 -11.58 1.29 -4.58
C ALA A 35 -11.00 2.42 -5.45
N VAL A 36 -11.85 3.15 -6.18
CA VAL A 36 -11.46 4.34 -6.94
C VAL A 36 -11.00 5.46 -6.00
N SER A 37 -11.72 5.74 -4.93
CA SER A 37 -11.34 6.78 -3.95
C SER A 37 -9.98 6.52 -3.32
N LEU A 38 -9.66 5.27 -2.97
CA LEU A 38 -8.34 4.93 -2.42
C LEU A 38 -7.23 4.90 -3.50
N ALA A 39 -7.57 4.62 -4.76
CA ALA A 39 -6.65 4.80 -5.88
C ALA A 39 -6.30 6.30 -6.06
N CYS A 40 -7.32 7.17 -6.05
CA CYS A 40 -7.15 8.62 -6.10
C CYS A 40 -6.33 9.14 -4.90
N LEU A 41 -6.64 8.67 -3.68
CA LEU A 41 -5.86 9.03 -2.48
C LEU A 41 -4.39 8.61 -2.63
N THR A 42 -4.13 7.41 -3.16
CA THR A 42 -2.78 6.94 -3.44
C THR A 42 -2.07 7.86 -4.42
N GLY A 43 -2.77 8.32 -5.46
CA GLY A 43 -2.28 9.29 -6.43
C GLY A 43 -1.95 10.66 -5.83
N LEU A 44 -2.79 11.17 -4.94
CA LEU A 44 -2.53 12.41 -4.21
C LEU A 44 -1.30 12.25 -3.30
N LEU A 45 -1.20 11.14 -2.57
CA LEU A 45 -0.05 10.83 -1.72
C LEU A 45 1.24 10.62 -2.54
N ALA A 46 1.16 10.14 -3.78
CA ALA A 46 2.31 10.03 -4.67
C ALA A 46 2.96 11.38 -4.99
N GLN A 47 2.22 12.48 -4.86
CA GLN A 47 2.75 13.83 -5.09
C GLN A 47 3.56 14.36 -3.91
N VAL A 48 3.35 13.81 -2.71
CA VAL A 48 4.22 14.06 -1.55
C VAL A 48 5.47 13.21 -1.74
N LYS A 49 6.48 13.83 -2.35
CA LYS A 49 7.72 13.17 -2.77
C LYS A 49 8.95 13.99 -2.43
N ILE A 50 10.04 13.31 -2.14
CA ILE A 50 11.35 13.90 -1.87
C ILE A 50 12.35 13.26 -2.84
N TYR A 51 12.99 14.10 -3.65
CA TYR A 51 14.08 13.68 -4.53
C TYR A 51 15.38 13.63 -3.76
N LEU A 52 16.10 12.53 -3.90
CA LEU A 52 17.44 12.36 -3.35
C LEU A 52 18.44 12.53 -4.50
N PRO A 53 19.53 13.28 -4.32
CA PRO A 53 20.43 13.64 -5.42
C PRO A 53 21.18 12.44 -6.04
N PHE A 54 21.23 11.31 -5.33
CA PHE A 54 21.98 10.11 -5.72
C PHE A 54 21.09 8.96 -6.23
N THR A 55 19.77 9.14 -6.33
CA THR A 55 18.88 8.10 -6.87
C THR A 55 17.76 8.70 -7.73
N PRO A 56 17.40 8.08 -8.87
CA PRO A 56 16.31 8.53 -9.71
C PRO A 56 14.93 8.13 -9.15
N VAL A 57 14.89 7.29 -8.10
CA VAL A 57 13.66 6.86 -7.43
C VAL A 57 13.36 7.84 -6.29
N PRO A 58 12.24 8.58 -6.34
CA PRO A 58 11.89 9.49 -5.25
C PRO A 58 11.34 8.72 -4.05
N LEU A 59 11.60 9.25 -2.84
CA LEU A 59 10.88 8.81 -1.65
C LEU A 59 9.46 9.38 -1.71
N VAL A 60 8.44 8.52 -1.71
CA VAL A 60 7.04 8.89 -1.94
C VAL A 60 6.14 8.45 -0.78
N ALA A 61 5.05 9.19 -0.54
CA ALA A 61 4.05 8.83 0.48
C ALA A 61 2.96 7.87 -0.04
N SER A 62 2.94 7.56 -1.35
CA SER A 62 1.95 6.67 -2.00
C SER A 62 1.78 5.31 -1.31
N GLN A 63 2.86 4.76 -0.74
CA GLN A 63 2.85 3.49 -0.02
C GLN A 63 1.84 3.49 1.13
N MET A 64 1.59 4.65 1.75
CA MET A 64 0.56 4.77 2.78
C MET A 64 -0.84 4.55 2.19
N GLY A 65 -1.10 5.05 0.98
CA GLY A 65 -2.35 4.79 0.25
C GLY A 65 -2.54 3.30 -0.06
N VAL A 66 -1.45 2.60 -0.43
CA VAL A 66 -1.44 1.14 -0.65
C VAL A 66 -1.80 0.39 0.63
N ILE A 67 -1.16 0.75 1.75
CA ILE A 67 -1.43 0.15 3.06
C ILE A 67 -2.89 0.37 3.45
N LEU A 68 -3.39 1.60 3.33
CA LEU A 68 -4.78 1.93 3.63
C LEU A 68 -5.75 1.16 2.73
N ALA A 69 -5.49 1.05 1.42
CA ALA A 69 -6.31 0.26 0.51
C ALA A 69 -6.38 -1.22 0.93
N ALA A 70 -5.24 -1.82 1.24
CA ALA A 70 -5.18 -3.21 1.69
C ALA A 70 -5.92 -3.42 3.03
N VAL A 71 -5.70 -2.50 3.98
CA VAL A 71 -6.27 -2.52 5.33
C VAL A 71 -7.76 -2.25 5.35
N LEU A 72 -8.26 -1.36 4.47
CA LEU A 72 -9.65 -0.87 4.44
C LEU A 72 -10.55 -1.60 3.44
N LEU A 73 -9.99 -2.21 2.40
CA LEU A 73 -10.76 -2.97 1.41
C LEU A 73 -10.47 -4.48 1.40
N GLY A 74 -9.40 -4.93 2.06
CA GLY A 74 -9.05 -6.34 2.18
C GLY A 74 -8.37 -6.86 0.91
N ARG A 75 -8.21 -8.18 0.80
CA ARG A 75 -7.44 -8.81 -0.29
C ARG A 75 -7.93 -8.38 -1.66
N LYS A 76 -9.19 -8.67 -1.98
CA LYS A 76 -9.75 -8.51 -3.33
C LYS A 76 -9.85 -7.04 -3.71
N TRP A 77 -10.57 -6.25 -2.92
CA TRP A 77 -10.86 -4.85 -3.26
C TRP A 77 -9.67 -3.91 -3.03
N GLY A 78 -8.75 -4.24 -2.12
CA GLY A 78 -7.48 -3.52 -1.99
C GLY A 78 -6.58 -3.75 -3.20
N GLY A 79 -6.47 -5.00 -3.67
CA GLY A 79 -5.78 -5.32 -4.91
C GLY A 79 -6.42 -4.64 -6.13
N ILE A 80 -7.75 -4.66 -6.25
CA ILE A 80 -8.48 -3.95 -7.33
C ILE A 80 -8.21 -2.45 -7.27
N SER A 81 -8.21 -1.83 -6.09
CA SER A 81 -7.89 -0.40 -5.94
C SER A 81 -6.49 -0.08 -6.48
N MET A 82 -5.48 -0.88 -6.14
CA MET A 82 -4.13 -0.69 -6.67
C MET A 82 -4.01 -1.02 -8.16
N ALA A 83 -4.82 -1.96 -8.67
CA ALA A 83 -4.91 -2.22 -10.09
C ALA A 83 -5.54 -1.03 -10.85
N ILE A 84 -6.58 -0.40 -10.30
CA ILE A 84 -7.16 0.84 -10.83
C ILE A 84 -6.09 1.93 -10.86
N TYR A 85 -5.34 2.11 -9.77
CA TYR A 85 -4.22 3.04 -9.71
C TYR A 85 -3.15 2.77 -10.78
N ALA A 86 -2.74 1.52 -10.96
CA ALA A 86 -1.74 1.17 -11.97
C ALA A 86 -2.27 1.39 -13.39
N VAL A 87 -3.42 0.80 -13.72
CA VAL A 87 -4.01 0.83 -15.07
C VAL A 87 -4.42 2.23 -15.47
N GLY A 88 -5.10 2.99 -14.59
CA GLY A 88 -5.49 4.37 -14.89
C GLY A 88 -4.27 5.27 -15.12
N GLY A 89 -3.18 5.05 -14.36
CA GLY A 89 -1.95 5.80 -14.56
C GLY A 89 -1.28 5.46 -15.90
N LEU A 90 -1.25 4.17 -16.26
CA LEU A 90 -0.77 3.72 -17.57
C LEU A 90 -1.67 4.18 -18.73
N ALA A 91 -2.97 4.34 -18.49
CA ALA A 91 -3.93 4.90 -19.46
C ALA A 91 -3.81 6.42 -19.61
N GLY A 92 -2.98 7.09 -18.80
CA GLY A 92 -2.66 8.52 -18.94
C GLY A 92 -3.09 9.40 -17.78
N ILE A 93 -3.75 8.87 -16.74
CA ILE A 93 -4.08 9.67 -15.55
C ILE A 93 -2.79 10.11 -14.86
N PRO A 94 -2.55 11.42 -14.67
CA PRO A 94 -1.28 11.95 -14.17
C PRO A 94 -1.20 11.87 -12.65
N TRP A 95 -1.35 10.68 -12.06
CA TRP A 95 -1.37 10.50 -10.62
C TRP A 95 -0.13 9.80 -10.04
N PHE A 96 0.82 9.39 -10.88
CA PHE A 96 2.10 8.89 -10.40
C PHE A 96 2.98 10.06 -9.95
N ALA A 97 4.05 9.75 -9.20
CA ALA A 97 4.88 10.76 -8.58
C ALA A 97 5.41 11.81 -9.59
N GLY A 98 5.06 13.08 -9.37
CA GLY A 98 5.36 14.17 -10.30
C GLY A 98 4.39 14.31 -11.44
N PHE A 99 3.12 14.04 -11.18
CA PHE A 99 2.04 14.09 -12.16
C PHE A 99 2.37 13.32 -13.45
N LYS A 100 3.08 12.20 -13.30
CA LYS A 100 3.41 11.31 -14.43
C LYS A 100 2.25 10.36 -14.69
N GLY A 101 2.11 9.97 -15.95
CA GLY A 101 1.15 8.99 -16.45
C GLY A 101 1.52 8.58 -17.87
N GLY A 102 0.86 7.56 -18.40
CA GLY A 102 1.03 7.08 -19.77
C GLY A 102 2.46 6.66 -20.11
N ALA A 103 2.90 7.01 -21.31
CA ALA A 103 4.24 6.70 -21.82
C ALA A 103 5.36 7.28 -20.94
N ALA A 104 5.17 8.46 -20.35
CA ALA A 104 6.17 9.09 -19.48
C ALA A 104 6.41 8.30 -18.18
N ALA A 105 5.42 7.53 -17.73
CA ALA A 105 5.57 6.62 -16.60
C ALA A 105 6.28 5.32 -16.99
N LEU A 106 5.94 4.77 -18.17
CA LEU A 106 6.56 3.54 -18.70
C LEU A 106 8.04 3.71 -19.00
N ALA A 107 8.45 4.89 -19.48
CA ALA A 107 9.84 5.24 -19.73
C ALA A 107 10.62 5.59 -18.43
N GLY A 108 9.98 5.51 -17.26
CA GLY A 108 10.56 5.86 -15.97
C GLY A 108 11.06 4.66 -15.16
N PRO A 109 11.94 4.89 -14.16
CA PRO A 109 12.54 3.82 -13.35
C PRO A 109 11.61 3.23 -12.29
N THR A 110 10.42 3.82 -12.09
CA THR A 110 9.58 3.56 -10.92
C THR A 110 8.36 2.68 -11.19
N ILE A 111 8.11 2.31 -12.45
CA ILE A 111 6.86 1.62 -12.80
C ILE A 111 6.75 0.23 -12.16
N GLY A 112 7.87 -0.47 -11.95
CA GLY A 112 7.88 -1.76 -11.25
C GLY A 112 7.40 -1.67 -9.80
N TYR A 113 7.65 -0.54 -9.12
CA TYR A 113 7.15 -0.31 -7.77
C TYR A 113 5.62 -0.21 -7.74
N VAL A 114 5.02 0.40 -8.79
CA VAL A 114 3.56 0.49 -8.94
C VAL A 114 2.93 -0.89 -9.11
N PHE A 115 3.53 -1.78 -9.90
CA PHE A 115 3.08 -3.17 -9.99
C PHE A 115 3.22 -3.90 -8.65
N GLY A 116 4.32 -3.63 -7.94
CA GLY A 116 4.54 -4.12 -6.59
C GLY A 116 3.47 -3.67 -5.58
N PHE A 117 2.85 -2.50 -5.76
CA PHE A 117 1.74 -2.05 -4.92
C PHE A 117 0.52 -2.97 -5.00
N ILE A 118 0.25 -3.55 -6.18
CA ILE A 118 -0.84 -4.52 -6.36
C ILE A 118 -0.54 -5.78 -5.54
N LEU A 119 0.68 -6.31 -5.64
CA LEU A 119 1.12 -7.49 -4.90
C LEU A 119 1.08 -7.24 -3.39
N ALA A 120 1.58 -6.09 -2.95
CA ALA A 120 1.56 -5.69 -1.55
C ALA A 120 0.13 -5.57 -1.01
N ALA A 121 -0.79 -4.96 -1.76
CA ALA A 121 -2.17 -4.81 -1.31
C ALA A 121 -2.92 -6.16 -1.23
N LEU A 122 -2.72 -7.04 -2.21
CA LEU A 122 -3.25 -8.41 -2.19
C LEU A 122 -2.74 -9.19 -0.97
N PHE A 123 -1.43 -9.09 -0.68
CA PHE A 123 -0.81 -9.80 0.42
C PHE A 123 -1.25 -9.25 1.78
N ILE A 124 -1.10 -7.95 2.03
CA ILE A 124 -1.47 -7.31 3.30
C ILE A 124 -2.97 -7.54 3.57
N GLY A 125 -3.83 -7.29 2.59
CA GLY A 125 -5.26 -7.52 2.71
C GLY A 125 -5.59 -8.99 2.99
N GLY A 126 -4.93 -9.93 2.31
CA GLY A 126 -5.09 -11.37 2.57
C GLY A 126 -4.65 -11.78 3.97
N MET A 127 -3.57 -11.21 4.49
CA MET A 127 -3.09 -11.49 5.84
C MET A 127 -4.05 -10.92 6.90
N ILE A 128 -4.64 -9.75 6.67
CA ILE A 128 -5.64 -9.13 7.56
C ILE A 128 -6.94 -9.93 7.58
N ASP A 129 -7.37 -10.43 6.42
CA ASP A 129 -8.62 -11.18 6.26
C ASP A 129 -8.48 -12.62 6.80
N SER A 130 -7.28 -13.21 6.78
CA SER A 130 -7.06 -14.62 7.18
C SER A 130 -7.07 -14.86 8.69
N ARG A 131 -6.44 -13.99 9.51
CA ARG A 131 -6.32 -14.18 10.96
C ARG A 131 -6.49 -12.86 11.70
N THR A 132 -7.34 -12.84 12.72
CA THR A 132 -7.52 -11.66 13.58
C THR A 132 -6.27 -11.27 14.35
N GLN A 133 -5.41 -12.23 14.69
CA GLN A 133 -4.12 -11.94 15.33
C GLN A 133 -3.20 -11.08 14.47
N ASN A 134 -3.30 -11.18 13.14
CA ASN A 134 -2.52 -10.37 12.20
C ASN A 134 -2.94 -8.89 12.21
N ARG A 135 -4.06 -8.54 12.86
CA ARG A 135 -4.56 -7.17 13.00
C ARG A 135 -3.95 -6.44 14.19
N LYS A 136 -3.21 -7.14 15.05
CA LYS A 136 -2.43 -6.53 16.13
C LYS A 136 -1.29 -5.70 15.53
N ALA A 137 -0.96 -4.58 16.17
CA ALA A 137 0.01 -3.61 15.65
C ALA A 137 1.37 -4.23 15.30
N LEU A 138 1.93 -5.07 16.17
CA LEU A 138 3.25 -5.66 15.94
C LEU A 138 3.27 -6.67 14.77
N PRO A 139 2.39 -7.70 14.73
CA PRO A 139 2.27 -8.57 13.55
C PRO A 139 1.99 -7.80 12.26
N LEU A 140 1.10 -6.81 12.31
CA LEU A 140 0.72 -6.04 11.13
C LEU A 140 1.88 -5.19 10.61
N THR A 141 2.69 -4.61 11.50
CA THR A 141 3.91 -3.89 11.13
C THR A 141 4.85 -4.81 10.35
N GLY A 142 5.10 -6.03 10.85
CA GLY A 142 5.94 -7.02 10.16
C GLY A 142 5.39 -7.44 8.79
N ILE A 143 4.07 -7.63 8.69
CA ILE A 143 3.39 -7.96 7.42
C ILE A 143 3.54 -6.82 6.41
N ILE A 144 3.29 -5.58 6.84
CA ILE A 144 3.40 -4.38 5.99
C ILE A 144 4.86 -4.16 5.57
N LEU A 145 5.81 -4.34 6.50
CA LEU A 145 7.23 -4.18 6.22
C LEU A 145 7.71 -5.24 5.21
N PHE A 146 7.34 -6.52 5.39
CA PHE A 146 7.64 -7.57 4.42
C PHE A 146 7.06 -7.27 3.04
N ALA A 147 5.81 -6.84 2.97
CA ALA A 147 5.17 -6.50 1.71
C ALA A 147 5.90 -5.36 0.97
N GLN A 148 6.33 -4.33 1.69
CA GLN A 148 7.12 -3.25 1.12
C GLN A 148 8.51 -3.76 0.68
N LEU A 149 9.27 -4.35 1.61
CA LEU A 149 10.65 -4.79 1.38
C LEU A 149 10.78 -5.85 0.29
N VAL A 150 9.79 -6.73 0.11
CA VAL A 150 9.87 -7.82 -0.85
C VAL A 150 8.96 -7.56 -2.05
N LEU A 151 7.65 -7.44 -1.82
CA LEU A 151 6.68 -7.44 -2.92
C LEU A 151 6.68 -6.13 -3.72
N VAL A 152 7.07 -5.01 -3.10
CA VAL A 152 7.22 -3.73 -3.81
C VAL A 152 8.60 -3.61 -4.44
N TYR A 153 9.67 -3.87 -3.70
CA TYR A 153 11.01 -3.64 -4.23
C TYR A 153 11.46 -4.65 -5.26
N VAL A 154 11.09 -5.93 -5.19
CA VAL A 154 11.53 -6.90 -6.22
C VAL A 154 11.17 -6.43 -7.64
N PRO A 155 9.89 -6.15 -7.96
CA PRO A 155 9.55 -5.60 -9.28
C PRO A 155 10.10 -4.18 -9.48
N GLY A 156 10.20 -3.37 -8.43
CA GLY A 156 10.77 -2.02 -8.48
C GLY A 156 12.23 -2.00 -8.94
N LEU A 157 13.08 -2.80 -8.31
CA LEU A 157 14.50 -2.93 -8.63
C LEU A 157 14.71 -3.51 -10.03
N ILE A 158 13.88 -4.46 -10.46
CA ILE A 158 13.89 -4.95 -11.84
C ILE A 158 13.61 -3.79 -12.82
N SER A 159 12.58 -2.98 -12.57
CA SER A 159 12.28 -1.84 -13.44
C SER A 159 13.38 -0.77 -13.43
N LEU A 160 14.01 -0.51 -12.28
CA LEU A 160 15.15 0.40 -12.16
C LEU A 160 16.35 -0.11 -12.94
N ALA A 161 16.67 -1.41 -12.85
CA ALA A 161 17.75 -2.03 -13.60
C ALA A 161 17.54 -1.94 -15.11
N ILE A 162 16.32 -2.25 -15.59
CA ILE A 162 15.94 -2.12 -17.00
C ILE A 162 16.08 -0.67 -17.46
N TRP A 163 15.62 0.29 -16.65
CA TRP A 163 15.72 1.71 -16.96
C TRP A 163 17.18 2.18 -17.06
N LEU A 164 18.03 1.84 -16.08
CA LEU A 164 19.46 2.18 -16.11
C LEU A 164 20.14 1.63 -17.36
N TRP A 165 19.87 0.36 -17.69
CA TRP A 165 20.36 -0.26 -18.92
C TRP A 165 19.90 0.48 -20.18
N SER A 166 18.63 0.84 -20.27
CA SER A 166 18.07 1.59 -21.41
C SER A 166 18.66 2.98 -21.59
N THR A 167 19.16 3.59 -20.51
CA THR A 167 19.84 4.90 -20.52
C THR A 167 21.36 4.80 -20.76
N GLY A 168 21.89 3.61 -21.04
CA GLY A 168 23.31 3.37 -21.29
C GLY A 168 24.19 3.38 -20.03
N GLN A 169 23.60 3.30 -18.83
CA GLN A 169 24.36 3.22 -17.59
C GLN A 169 24.77 1.78 -17.26
N THR A 170 25.91 1.64 -16.58
CA THR A 170 26.39 0.34 -16.08
C THR A 170 25.45 -0.16 -14.99
N VAL A 171 24.86 -1.33 -15.22
CA VAL A 171 23.96 -1.98 -14.24
C VAL A 171 24.76 -2.95 -13.39
N THR A 172 24.90 -2.63 -12.10
CA THR A 172 25.42 -3.56 -11.09
C THR A 172 24.34 -3.84 -10.04
N LEU A 173 24.26 -5.08 -9.55
CA LEU A 173 23.29 -5.44 -8.53
C LEU A 173 23.42 -4.57 -7.27
N ALA A 174 24.67 -4.33 -6.84
CA ALA A 174 24.96 -3.47 -5.70
C ALA A 174 24.47 -2.02 -5.92
N GLY A 175 24.70 -1.46 -7.12
CA GLY A 175 24.24 -0.11 -7.46
C GLY A 175 22.72 0.01 -7.47
N VAL A 176 22.03 -0.96 -8.06
CA VAL A 176 20.55 -0.99 -8.10
C VAL A 176 19.97 -1.07 -6.69
N ILE A 177 20.52 -1.90 -5.80
CA ILE A 177 20.10 -2.00 -4.40
C ILE A 177 20.40 -0.69 -3.65
N TRP A 178 21.59 -0.14 -3.84
CA TRP A 178 22.01 1.10 -3.20
C TRP A 178 21.12 2.29 -3.55
N MET A 179 20.69 2.39 -4.81
CA MET A 179 19.85 3.49 -5.29
C MET A 179 18.36 3.23 -5.06
N GLY A 180 17.92 1.98 -5.24
CA GLY A 180 16.52 1.60 -5.34
C GLY A 180 15.91 0.99 -4.09
N TYR A 181 16.70 0.67 -3.06
CA TYR A 181 16.25 -0.05 -1.86
C TYR A 181 16.73 0.59 -0.56
N ILE A 182 18.05 0.69 -0.37
CA ILE A 182 18.69 1.11 0.90
C ILE A 182 18.16 2.45 1.45
N PRO A 183 18.01 3.52 0.66
CA PRO A 183 17.64 4.85 1.17
C PRO A 183 16.22 4.88 1.76
N PHE A 184 15.39 3.91 1.37
CA PHE A 184 13.97 3.91 1.68
C PHE A 184 13.62 3.07 2.92
N ILE A 185 14.52 2.18 3.37
CA ILE A 185 14.27 1.24 4.47
C ILE A 185 13.79 1.97 5.74
N VAL A 186 14.50 3.02 6.16
CA VAL A 186 14.15 3.78 7.36
C VAL A 186 12.74 4.38 7.21
N GLY A 187 12.47 4.95 6.03
CA GLY A 187 11.16 5.50 5.71
C GLY A 187 10.06 4.45 5.71
N ASP A 188 10.34 3.21 5.32
CA ASP A 188 9.37 2.12 5.24
C ASP A 188 9.09 1.50 6.61
N ILE A 189 10.10 1.44 7.48
CA ILE A 189 9.91 1.06 8.89
C ILE A 189 8.95 2.06 9.55
N LEU A 190 9.21 3.36 9.43
CA LEU A 190 8.34 4.39 9.99
C LEU A 190 6.93 4.34 9.40
N LYS A 191 6.80 4.20 8.07
CA LYS A 191 5.49 4.06 7.42
C LYS A 191 4.75 2.79 7.85
N SER A 192 5.46 1.68 8.05
CA SER A 192 4.84 0.43 8.50
C SER A 192 4.27 0.55 9.91
N LEU A 193 4.97 1.24 10.81
CA LEU A 193 4.51 1.53 12.16
C LEU A 193 3.26 2.42 12.14
N VAL A 194 3.31 3.51 11.38
CA VAL A 194 2.18 4.44 11.24
C VAL A 194 0.98 3.74 10.58
N GLY A 195 1.21 2.97 9.52
CA GLY A 195 0.20 2.21 8.81
C GLY A 195 -0.47 1.16 9.70
N ALA A 196 0.31 0.44 10.51
CA ALA A 196 -0.22 -0.52 11.48
C ALA A 196 -1.00 0.17 12.62
N ALA A 197 -0.56 1.34 13.08
CA ALA A 197 -1.28 2.12 14.08
C ALA A 197 -2.62 2.64 13.55
N ALA A 198 -2.64 3.22 12.35
CA ALA A 198 -3.84 3.66 11.66
C ALA A 198 -4.80 2.50 11.40
N ALA A 199 -4.28 1.36 10.93
CA ALA A 199 -5.06 0.15 10.74
C ALA A 199 -5.68 -0.35 12.05
N LYS A 200 -4.95 -0.35 13.17
CA LYS A 200 -5.48 -0.75 14.47
C LYS A 200 -6.63 0.16 14.92
N ALA A 201 -6.54 1.45 14.65
CA ALA A 201 -7.61 2.41 14.95
C ALA A 201 -8.89 2.10 14.16
N ILE A 202 -8.76 1.67 12.90
CA ILE A 202 -9.90 1.52 11.99
C ILE A 202 -10.45 0.07 11.92
N VAL A 203 -9.61 -0.96 12.04
CA VAL A 203 -9.96 -2.37 11.79
C VAL A 203 -10.34 -3.13 13.07
N PRO A 204 -11.49 -3.85 13.12
CA PRO A 204 -11.91 -4.67 14.25
C PRO A 204 -10.94 -5.82 14.55
N MET A 205 -10.75 -6.13 15.83
CA MET A 205 -9.86 -7.21 16.28
C MET A 205 -10.53 -8.60 16.33
N GLU A 206 -11.75 -8.74 15.81
CA GLU A 206 -12.55 -9.97 15.86
C GLU A 206 -12.94 -10.47 14.46
N LYS A 207 -13.22 -11.78 14.36
CA LYS A 207 -13.60 -12.42 13.09
C LYS A 207 -15.02 -11.96 12.75
N TYR A 208 -15.27 -11.66 11.48
CA TYR A 208 -16.57 -11.34 10.91
C TYR A 208 -16.72 -12.14 9.62
#